data_AF-A0A929VQN1-F1
#
_entry.id   AF-A0A929VQN1-F1
#
_cell.length_a   1.000
_cell.length_b   1.000
_cell.length_c   1.000
_cell.angle_alpha   90.00
_cell.angle_beta   90.00
_cell.angle_gamma   90.00
#
_symmetry.space_group_name_H-M   'P 1'
#
loop_
_entity.id
_entity.type
_entity.pdbx_description
1 polymer ?
#
loop_
_entity_poly.entity_id
_entity_poly.type
_entity_poly.pdbx_seq_one_letter_code
_entity_poly.pdbx_strand_id
1 'polypeptide(L)'
;MKKILKDEWYVKMPIVCEDLWNTEYHMLSFFGEIISWEEQPGRYPRWNDSVDQLMEVAHVLARMRRIQDPATGRPMTMRAIATRLCRNLHRRCPQNIYAVARQSLRSKRPDVVTYYTRLRLEGGVSLSSFVDTVEPISLPRLDSYRGVFDGGNYNG
;
A
#
# COMPACT_ATOMS: atom_id res chain seq x y z
N MET A 1 4.75 -13.63 -47.55
CA MET A 1 4.98 -13.16 -46.16
C MET A 1 3.90 -13.78 -45.27
N LYS A 2 4.23 -14.83 -44.49
CA LYS A 2 3.28 -15.51 -43.60
C LYS A 2 2.99 -14.60 -42.40
N LYS A 3 1.72 -14.23 -42.19
CA LYS A 3 1.26 -13.61 -40.94
C LYS A 3 1.51 -14.62 -39.81
N ILE A 4 2.45 -14.30 -38.93
CA ILE A 4 2.62 -15.02 -37.66
C ILE A 4 1.46 -14.55 -36.78
N LEU A 5 0.46 -15.42 -36.61
CA LEU A 5 -0.57 -15.28 -35.59
C LEU A 5 0.14 -15.29 -34.24
N LYS A 6 0.24 -14.12 -33.59
CA LYS A 6 0.57 -14.01 -32.17
C LYS A 6 -0.65 -14.40 -31.34
N ASP A 7 -1.12 -15.63 -31.51
CA ASP A 7 -1.90 -16.31 -30.50
C ASP A 7 -0.90 -17.16 -29.71
N GLU A 8 0.03 -16.49 -29.02
CA GLU A 8 0.80 -17.14 -27.97
C GLU A 8 -0.21 -17.52 -26.89
N TRP A 9 -0.32 -18.83 -26.69
CA TRP A 9 -1.20 -19.48 -25.75
C TRP A 9 -0.85 -19.03 -24.32
N TYR A 10 -1.41 -17.91 -23.87
CA TYR A 10 -1.48 -17.57 -22.46
C TYR A 10 -2.48 -18.52 -21.80
N VAL A 11 -2.02 -19.74 -21.53
CA VAL A 11 -2.74 -20.64 -20.63
C VAL A 11 -2.63 -20.00 -19.25
N LYS A 12 -3.68 -19.29 -18.83
CA LYS A 12 -3.81 -18.84 -17.44
C LYS A 12 -3.67 -20.07 -16.55
N MET A 13 -2.56 -20.17 -15.84
CA MET A 13 -2.41 -21.24 -14.86
C MET A 13 -3.54 -21.11 -13.85
N PRO A 14 -4.29 -22.18 -13.57
CA PRO A 14 -5.35 -22.12 -12.58
C PRO A 14 -4.71 -21.81 -11.23
N ILE A 15 -5.19 -20.76 -10.56
CA ILE A 15 -4.79 -20.44 -9.19
C ILE A 15 -5.27 -21.57 -8.30
N VAL A 16 -4.35 -22.24 -7.61
CA VAL A 16 -4.69 -23.30 -6.65
C VAL A 16 -4.75 -22.75 -5.23
N CYS A 17 -5.35 -23.50 -4.30
CA CYS A 17 -5.51 -23.09 -2.92
C CYS A 17 -4.16 -22.74 -2.25
N GLU A 18 -3.12 -23.51 -2.57
CA GLU A 18 -1.76 -23.30 -2.06
C GLU A 18 -1.19 -21.93 -2.46
N ASP A 19 -1.51 -21.43 -3.66
CA ASP A 19 -1.06 -20.11 -4.10
C ASP A 19 -1.67 -18.98 -3.30
N LEU A 20 -2.94 -19.13 -2.90
CA LEU A 20 -3.64 -18.17 -2.06
C LEU A 20 -3.03 -18.17 -0.65
N TRP A 21 -2.79 -19.33 -0.05
CA TRP A 21 -2.13 -19.43 1.26
C TRP A 21 -0.70 -18.88 1.25
N ASN A 22 0.08 -19.16 0.20
CA ASN A 22 1.40 -18.57 0.02
C ASN A 22 1.32 -17.04 -0.08
N THR A 23 0.33 -16.52 -0.79
CA THR A 23 0.11 -15.07 -0.90
C THR A 23 -0.29 -14.46 0.44
N GLU A 24 -1.19 -15.11 1.18
CA GLU A 24 -1.56 -14.69 2.54
C GLU A 24 -0.36 -14.65 3.49
N TYR A 25 0.53 -15.66 3.42
CA TYR A 25 1.77 -15.68 4.19
C TYR A 25 2.70 -14.52 3.80
N HIS A 26 2.87 -14.27 2.49
CA HIS A 26 3.68 -13.15 2.00
C HIS A 26 3.11 -11.80 2.44
N MET A 27 1.79 -11.63 2.38
CA MET A 27 1.10 -10.44 2.87
C MET A 27 1.33 -10.26 4.38
N LEU A 28 1.19 -11.33 5.17
CA LEU A 28 1.41 -11.28 6.61
C LEU A 28 2.84 -10.84 6.93
N SER A 29 3.84 -11.43 6.27
CA SER A 29 5.25 -11.08 6.49
C SER A 29 5.54 -9.62 6.08
N PHE A 30 5.18 -9.25 4.86
CA PHE A 30 5.48 -7.92 4.31
C PHE A 30 4.76 -6.79 5.06
N PHE A 31 3.44 -6.89 5.21
CA PHE A 31 2.68 -5.85 5.89
C PHE A 31 2.86 -5.91 7.41
N GLY A 32 3.12 -7.09 7.98
CA GLY A 32 3.48 -7.24 9.38
C GLY A 32 4.75 -6.46 9.73
N GLU A 33 5.77 -6.54 8.87
CA GLU A 33 6.99 -5.73 9.00
C GLU A 33 6.66 -4.23 8.95
N ILE A 34 5.90 -3.78 7.94
CA ILE A 34 5.49 -2.38 7.80
C ILE A 34 4.71 -1.89 9.04
N ILE A 35 3.84 -2.71 9.62
CA ILE A 35 3.05 -2.38 10.82
C ILE A 35 3.95 -2.22 12.06
N SER A 36 5.10 -2.88 12.08
CA SER A 36 6.09 -2.80 13.16
C SER A 36 7.06 -1.64 13.02
N TRP A 37 7.12 -0.97 11.86
CA TRP A 37 8.02 0.17 11.66
C TRP A 37 7.71 1.30 12.63
N GLU A 38 8.77 1.76 13.29
CA GLU A 38 8.81 3.02 14.02
C GLU A 38 9.03 4.18 13.04
N GLU A 39 8.60 5.39 13.42
CA GLU A 39 8.80 6.58 12.59
C GLU A 39 10.31 6.87 12.47
N GLN A 40 10.84 6.77 11.25
CA GLN A 40 12.23 7.09 10.97
C GLN A 40 12.33 8.44 10.24
N PRO A 41 13.06 9.42 10.78
CA PRO A 41 13.26 10.69 10.09
C PRO A 41 13.98 10.47 8.75
N GLY A 42 13.47 11.09 7.69
CA GLY A 42 14.11 11.06 6.36
C GLY A 42 13.73 9.89 5.46
N ARG A 43 12.90 8.94 5.91
CA ARG A 43 12.38 7.84 5.08
C ARG A 43 10.86 7.96 4.93
N TYR A 44 10.40 8.22 3.71
CA TYR A 44 8.97 8.40 3.42
C TYR A 44 8.47 7.32 2.45
N PRO A 45 8.29 6.06 2.92
CA PRO A 45 7.73 5.02 2.09
C PRO A 45 6.26 5.35 1.78
N ARG A 46 5.88 5.25 0.51
CA ARG A 46 4.57 5.60 0.02
C ARG A 46 3.96 4.41 -0.70
N TRP A 47 2.78 3.99 -0.24
CA TRP A 47 1.97 2.99 -0.96
C TRP A 47 1.54 3.56 -2.30
N ASN A 48 1.71 2.88 -3.43
CA ASN A 48 1.42 3.42 -4.76
C ASN A 48 0.14 2.90 -5.41
N ASP A 49 -0.55 1.97 -4.78
CA ASP A 49 -1.88 1.55 -5.22
C ASP A 49 -2.98 2.31 -4.44
N SER A 50 -4.23 1.91 -4.67
CA SER A 50 -5.42 2.42 -4.02
C SER A 50 -5.41 2.18 -2.50
N VAL A 51 -5.93 3.17 -1.77
CA VAL A 51 -6.14 3.04 -0.31
C VAL A 51 -7.20 1.97 -0.01
N ASP A 52 -8.12 1.72 -0.93
CA ASP A 52 -9.16 0.71 -0.79
C ASP A 52 -8.57 -0.70 -0.66
N GLN A 53 -7.57 -1.03 -1.48
CA GLN A 53 -6.82 -2.27 -1.33
C GLN A 53 -6.11 -2.33 0.02
N LEU A 54 -5.51 -1.23 0.49
CA LEU A 54 -4.86 -1.20 1.80
C LEU A 54 -5.85 -1.49 2.94
N MET A 55 -7.11 -1.04 2.82
CA MET A 55 -8.16 -1.35 3.80
C MET A 55 -8.58 -2.82 3.76
N GLU A 56 -8.60 -3.44 2.58
CA GLU A 56 -8.81 -4.88 2.47
C GLU A 56 -7.65 -5.68 3.05
N VAL A 57 -6.41 -5.28 2.81
CA VAL A 57 -5.23 -5.87 3.44
C VAL A 57 -5.40 -5.83 4.96
N ALA A 58 -5.75 -4.67 5.50
CA ALA A 58 -6.00 -4.53 6.93
C ALA A 58 -7.11 -5.47 7.44
N HIS A 59 -8.16 -5.66 6.64
CA HIS A 59 -9.24 -6.59 6.95
C HIS A 59 -8.77 -8.06 6.97
N VAL A 60 -8.01 -8.47 5.95
CA VAL A 60 -7.44 -9.82 5.81
C VAL A 60 -6.50 -10.11 6.99
N LEU A 61 -5.55 -9.23 7.28
CA LEU A 61 -4.59 -9.39 8.38
C LEU A 61 -5.28 -9.45 9.75
N ALA A 62 -6.32 -8.65 9.97
CA ALA A 62 -7.09 -8.69 11.21
C ALA A 62 -7.82 -10.03 11.40
N ARG A 63 -8.32 -10.63 10.31
CA ARG A 63 -8.97 -11.95 10.35
C ARG A 63 -8.00 -13.08 10.67
N MET A 64 -6.75 -12.98 10.23
CA MET A 64 -5.71 -13.97 10.53
C MET A 64 -5.36 -14.02 12.03
N ARG A 65 -5.54 -12.91 12.75
CA ARG A 65 -5.23 -12.79 14.20
C ARG A 65 -3.78 -13.14 14.57
N ARG A 66 -2.85 -13.02 13.62
CA ARG A 66 -1.43 -13.35 13.80
C ARG A 66 -0.58 -12.16 14.28
N ILE A 67 -1.02 -10.94 13.98
CA ILE A 67 -0.33 -9.71 14.42
C ILE A 67 -0.87 -9.32 15.79
N GLN A 68 0.01 -9.24 16.79
CA GLN A 68 -0.34 -8.89 18.16
C GLN A 68 -0.06 -7.40 18.43
N ASP A 69 -0.92 -6.80 19.25
CA ASP A 69 -0.68 -5.47 19.80
C ASP A 69 0.42 -5.58 20.88
N PRO A 70 1.56 -4.87 20.72
CA PRO A 70 2.65 -4.91 21.69
C PRO A 70 2.23 -4.51 23.10
N ALA A 71 1.23 -3.62 23.24
CA ALA A 71 0.81 -3.11 24.55
C ALA A 71 -0.08 -4.09 25.33
N THR A 72 -0.85 -4.92 24.63
CA THR A 72 -1.87 -5.79 25.27
C THR A 72 -1.63 -7.28 25.05
N GLY A 73 -0.73 -7.67 24.13
CA GLY A 73 -0.52 -9.05 23.70
C GLY A 73 -1.70 -9.67 22.94
N ARG A 74 -2.78 -8.91 22.73
CA ARG A 74 -3.99 -9.39 22.03
C ARG A 74 -3.83 -9.21 20.51
N PRO A 75 -4.54 -10.00 19.69
CA PRO A 75 -4.57 -9.76 18.25
C PRO A 75 -5.00 -8.33 17.91
N MET A 76 -4.28 -7.69 17.00
CA MET A 76 -4.59 -6.34 16.58
C MET A 76 -5.96 -6.24 15.90
N THR A 77 -6.67 -5.17 16.19
CA THR A 77 -7.92 -4.85 15.49
C THR A 77 -7.65 -4.35 14.07
N MET A 78 -8.62 -4.51 13.17
CA MET A 78 -8.55 -3.94 11.82
C MET A 78 -8.27 -2.43 11.85
N ARG A 79 -8.85 -1.69 12.80
CA ARG A 79 -8.61 -0.25 12.94
C ARG A 79 -7.17 0.06 13.30
N ALA A 80 -6.57 -0.68 14.22
CA ALA A 80 -5.17 -0.52 14.59
C ALA A 80 -4.25 -0.80 13.39
N ILE A 81 -4.49 -1.91 12.69
CA ILE A 81 -3.73 -2.29 11.49
C ILE A 81 -3.85 -1.23 10.40
N ALA A 82 -5.07 -0.83 10.03
CA ALA A 82 -5.31 0.19 9.01
C ALA A 82 -4.65 1.54 9.34
N THR A 83 -4.69 1.94 10.61
CA THR A 83 -4.08 3.19 11.06
C THR A 83 -2.56 3.13 10.91
N ARG A 84 -1.91 2.04 11.34
CA ARG A 84 -0.47 1.87 11.21
C ARG A 84 -0.03 1.77 9.76
N LEU A 85 -0.73 1.00 8.93
CA LEU A 85 -0.45 0.91 7.49
C LEU A 85 -0.56 2.27 6.81
N CYS A 86 -1.65 3.01 7.03
CA CYS A 86 -1.84 4.34 6.46
C CYS A 86 -0.75 5.32 6.94
N ARG A 87 -0.41 5.30 8.23
CA ARG A 87 0.64 6.15 8.78
C ARG A 87 1.99 5.82 8.14
N ASN A 88 2.41 4.56 8.22
CA ASN A 88 3.74 4.15 7.82
C ASN A 88 3.93 4.19 6.29
N LEU A 89 2.86 4.04 5.52
CA LEU A 89 2.89 4.16 4.05
C LEU A 89 2.42 5.53 3.53
N HIS A 90 2.37 6.53 4.40
CA HIS A 90 2.08 7.94 4.06
C HIS A 90 0.79 8.12 3.24
N ARG A 91 -0.27 7.42 3.63
CA ARG A 91 -1.62 7.54 3.05
C ARG A 91 -2.63 8.03 4.08
N ARG A 92 -3.61 8.79 3.60
CA ARG A 92 -4.71 9.26 4.46
C ARG A 92 -5.62 8.08 4.80
N CYS A 93 -5.79 7.82 6.11
CA CYS A 93 -6.72 6.80 6.57
C CYS A 93 -8.18 7.24 6.33
N PRO A 94 -9.00 6.45 5.63
CA PRO A 94 -10.42 6.74 5.46
C PRO A 94 -11.17 6.74 6.80
N GLN A 95 -12.21 7.57 6.94
CA GLN A 95 -13.02 7.59 8.16
C GLN A 95 -13.79 6.27 8.37
N ASN A 96 -14.33 5.69 7.29
CA ASN A 96 -15.10 4.45 7.32
C ASN A 96 -14.35 3.28 6.67
N ILE A 97 -13.30 2.81 7.35
CA ILE A 97 -12.42 1.73 6.87
C ILE A 97 -13.16 0.42 6.54
N TYR A 98 -14.24 0.11 7.27
CA TYR A 98 -15.00 -1.13 7.07
C TYR A 98 -15.90 -1.08 5.84
N ALA A 99 -16.48 0.08 5.52
CA ALA A 99 -17.24 0.25 4.29
C ALA A 99 -16.31 0.13 3.07
N VAL A 100 -15.15 0.78 3.13
CA VAL A 100 -14.13 0.76 2.07
C VAL A 100 -13.61 -0.66 1.83
N ALA A 101 -13.23 -1.39 2.87
CA ALA A 101 -12.74 -2.77 2.73
C ALA A 101 -13.80 -3.73 2.12
N ARG A 102 -15.10 -3.42 2.24
CA ARG A 102 -16.18 -4.22 1.65
C ARG A 102 -16.63 -3.71 0.29
N GLN A 103 -16.12 -2.57 -0.17
CA GLN A 103 -16.48 -1.99 -1.46
C GLN A 103 -16.01 -2.87 -2.62
N SER A 104 -14.91 -3.58 -2.44
CA SER A 104 -14.41 -4.56 -3.39
C SER A 104 -15.42 -5.63 -3.77
N LEU A 105 -16.06 -6.22 -2.75
CA LEU A 105 -17.11 -7.22 -2.87
C LEU A 105 -18.28 -6.72 -3.74
N ARG A 106 -18.54 -5.41 -3.70
CA ARG A 106 -19.60 -4.77 -4.50
C ARG A 106 -19.15 -4.46 -5.93
N SER A 107 -17.86 -4.19 -6.13
CA SER A 107 -17.29 -3.75 -7.41
C SER A 107 -16.94 -4.88 -8.39
N LYS A 108 -17.23 -6.15 -8.06
CA LYS A 108 -16.87 -7.35 -8.86
C LYS A 108 -15.37 -7.52 -9.14
N ARG A 109 -14.51 -6.73 -8.50
CA ARG A 109 -13.05 -6.92 -8.56
C ARG A 109 -12.65 -8.15 -7.73
N PRO A 110 -11.56 -8.85 -8.10
CA PRO A 110 -11.02 -9.89 -7.23
C PRO A 110 -10.68 -9.30 -5.86
N ASP A 111 -10.84 -10.11 -4.81
CA ASP A 111 -10.35 -9.74 -3.49
C ASP A 111 -8.83 -9.56 -3.51
N VAL A 112 -8.31 -8.86 -2.50
CA VAL A 112 -6.90 -8.47 -2.47
C VAL A 112 -5.92 -9.65 -2.47
N VAL A 113 -6.29 -10.80 -1.88
CA VAL A 113 -5.43 -12.00 -1.89
C VAL A 113 -5.37 -12.53 -3.32
N THR A 114 -6.54 -12.77 -3.93
CA THR A 114 -6.62 -13.23 -5.32
C THR A 114 -5.92 -12.27 -6.29
N TYR A 115 -6.06 -10.96 -6.09
CA TYR A 115 -5.39 -9.93 -6.90
C TYR A 115 -3.87 -10.05 -6.82
N TYR A 116 -3.30 -10.09 -5.61
CA TYR A 116 -1.85 -10.23 -5.44
C TYR A 116 -1.33 -11.60 -5.86
N THR A 117 -2.13 -12.66 -5.73
CA THR A 117 -1.76 -13.98 -6.26
C THR A 117 -1.62 -13.93 -7.78
N ARG A 118 -2.57 -13.31 -8.48
CA ARG A 118 -2.49 -13.13 -9.94
C ARG A 118 -1.27 -12.29 -10.33
N LEU A 119 -1.04 -11.18 -9.64
CA LEU A 119 0.12 -10.33 -9.92
C LEU A 119 1.45 -11.06 -9.71
N ARG A 120 1.56 -11.89 -8.68
CA ARG A 120 2.75 -12.69 -8.39
C ARG A 120 2.97 -13.77 -9.46
N LEU A 121 1.94 -14.52 -9.81
CA LEU A 121 2.05 -15.68 -10.71
C LEU A 121 2.09 -15.28 -12.19
N GLU A 122 1.23 -14.35 -12.62
CA GLU A 122 1.12 -13.93 -14.02
C GLU A 122 2.05 -12.76 -14.35
N GLY A 123 2.24 -11.84 -13.39
CA GLY A 123 3.01 -10.61 -13.60
C GLY A 123 4.43 -10.64 -13.04
N GLY A 124 4.78 -11.63 -12.20
CA GLY A 124 6.06 -11.65 -11.49
C GLY A 124 6.27 -10.45 -10.55
N VAL A 125 5.19 -9.78 -10.15
CA VAL A 125 5.24 -8.54 -9.34
C VAL A 125 5.20 -8.88 -7.85
N SER A 126 6.14 -8.33 -7.08
CA SER A 126 6.17 -8.47 -5.62
C SER A 126 5.39 -7.35 -4.93
N LEU A 127 5.00 -7.58 -3.67
CA LEU A 127 4.33 -6.55 -2.85
C LEU A 127 5.20 -5.29 -2.65
N SER A 128 6.52 -5.46 -2.61
CA SER A 128 7.46 -4.34 -2.48
C SER A 128 7.44 -3.39 -3.68
N SER A 129 7.03 -3.84 -4.86
CA SER A 129 6.87 -2.98 -6.05
C SER A 129 5.79 -1.91 -5.88
N PHE A 130 4.92 -2.04 -4.89
CA PHE A 130 3.89 -1.05 -4.58
C PHE A 130 4.32 -0.03 -3.53
N VAL A 131 5.58 -0.06 -3.07
CA VAL A 131 6.10 0.89 -2.09
C VAL A 131 7.31 1.61 -2.67
N ASP A 132 7.15 2.89 -2.99
CA ASP A 132 8.27 3.76 -3.32
C ASP A 132 8.80 4.45 -2.06
N THR A 133 10.08 4.78 -2.05
CA THR A 133 10.64 5.68 -1.04
C THR A 133 10.78 7.06 -1.65
N VAL A 134 10.08 8.04 -1.09
CA VAL A 134 10.15 9.43 -1.54
C VAL A 134 11.23 10.17 -0.75
N GLU A 135 12.14 10.85 -1.43
CA GLU A 135 13.11 11.73 -0.78
C GLU A 135 12.41 13.02 -0.31
N PRO A 136 12.71 13.52 0.90
CA PRO A 136 12.15 14.76 1.37
C PRO A 136 12.60 15.92 0.47
N ILE A 137 11.64 16.66 -0.09
CA ILE A 137 11.93 17.92 -0.77
C ILE A 137 12.46 18.89 0.27
N SER A 138 13.75 19.18 0.19
CA SER A 138 14.38 20.24 0.97
C SER A 138 14.02 21.57 0.31
N LEU A 139 12.96 22.22 0.80
CA LEU A 139 12.68 23.60 0.41
C LEU A 139 13.75 24.50 1.02
N PRO A 140 14.29 25.48 0.26
CA PRO A 140 15.16 26.49 0.85
C PRO A 140 14.41 27.19 1.99
N ARG A 141 15.12 27.52 3.06
CA ARG A 141 14.55 28.33 4.15
C ARG A 141 14.08 29.65 3.53
N LEU A 142 12.77 29.87 3.50
CA LEU A 142 12.21 31.15 3.11
C LEU A 142 12.51 32.12 4.25
N ASP A 143 13.54 32.96 4.08
CA ASP A 143 13.84 34.06 4.98
C ASP A 143 12.75 35.14 4.83
N SER A 144 11.60 34.88 5.46
CA SER A 144 10.44 35.74 5.54
C SER A 144 9.78 36.11 4.19
N TYR A 145 8.45 35.96 4.14
CA TYR A 145 7.62 36.45 3.02
C TYR A 145 7.73 37.97 2.80
N ARG A 146 8.26 38.72 3.79
CA ARG A 146 8.40 40.19 3.74
C ARG A 146 9.43 40.69 2.73
N GLY A 147 10.45 39.91 2.38
CA GLY A 147 11.52 40.37 1.48
C GLY A 147 11.24 40.19 -0.01
N VAL A 148 10.17 39.49 -0.39
CA VAL A 148 9.96 39.04 -1.79
C VAL A 148 9.29 40.10 -2.67
N PHE A 149 8.56 41.06 -2.10
CA PHE A 149 7.80 42.06 -2.85
C PHE A 149 8.21 43.52 -2.57
N ASP A 150 9.10 43.78 -1.61
CA ASP A 150 9.52 45.14 -1.23
C ASP A 150 10.68 45.71 -2.10
N GLY A 151 11.11 44.98 -3.14
CA GLY A 151 12.15 45.41 -4.09
C GLY A 151 11.69 46.42 -5.16
N GLY A 152 10.54 47.06 -4.97
CA GLY A 152 9.96 48.03 -5.91
C GLY A 152 10.14 49.48 -5.45
N ASN A 153 11.36 49.92 -5.18
CA ASN A 153 11.64 51.35 -5.03
C ASN A 153 12.98 51.71 -5.66
N TYR A 154 13.03 51.66 -7.00
CA TYR A 154 14.04 52.37 -7.78
C TYR A 154 13.62 53.84 -7.88
N ASN A 155 14.06 54.65 -6.92
CA ASN A 155 14.22 56.09 -7.09
C ASN A 155 15.73 56.37 -7.05
N GLY A 156 16.27 56.76 -8.20
CA GLY A 156 17.66 57.18 -8.41
C GLY A 156 17.85 57.59 -9.86
#